data_AF-A0A5C7LQZ5-F1
#
_entry.id   AF-A0A5C7LQZ5-F1
#
_cell.length_a   1.000
_cell.length_b   1.000
_cell.length_c   1.000
_cell.angle_alpha   90.00
_cell.angle_beta   90.00
_cell.angle_gamma   90.00
#
_symmetry.space_group_name_H-M   'P 1'
#
loop_
_entity.id
_entity.type
_entity.pdbx_description
1 polymer ?
#
loop_
_entity_poly.entity_id
_entity_poly.type
_entity_poly.pdbx_seq_one_letter_code
_entity_poly.pdbx_strand_id
1 'polypeptide(L)'
;MAIDEPRRPFTRLEPYSYSRTLAQRLAGRRLVDPLRNLLTRFGLRHYEVRVIRIRWSGGVRGEGEPELDMNLLLEPTPKIGGASLGALAESVEGVGVQEIGQITVERISTAYDERYLRGLLPGEDRHPQDAEALWEVTFFGSAAPVRRRFNVATVPGRHTFGWTVVLERADGADRDPRTRDLALSKPTEDRL
;
A
#
# COMPACT_ATOMS: atom_id res chain seq x y z
N MET A 1 19.78 -39.83 20.89
CA MET A 1 18.81 -38.88 21.46
C MET A 1 17.47 -39.21 20.83
N ALA A 2 16.54 -39.84 21.57
CA ALA A 2 15.24 -40.19 21.03
C ALA A 2 14.42 -38.90 20.85
N ILE A 3 13.94 -38.64 19.64
CA ILE A 3 13.05 -37.53 19.36
C ILE A 3 11.66 -38.00 19.79
N ASP A 4 11.18 -37.46 20.91
CA ASP A 4 9.83 -37.73 21.40
C ASP A 4 8.82 -37.28 20.32
N GLU A 5 7.91 -38.16 19.92
CA GLU A 5 6.88 -37.80 18.97
C GLU A 5 6.02 -36.67 19.55
N PRO A 6 5.66 -35.66 18.74
CA PRO A 6 4.90 -34.52 19.22
C PRO A 6 3.57 -35.01 19.81
N ARG A 7 3.32 -34.64 21.08
CA ARG A 7 2.16 -35.07 21.88
C ARG A 7 0.79 -34.81 21.24
N ARG A 8 0.73 -34.01 20.17
CA ARG A 8 -0.45 -33.80 19.34
C ARG A 8 -0.06 -33.66 17.87
N PRO A 9 -0.84 -34.25 16.95
CA PRO A 9 -0.64 -34.04 15.52
C PRO A 9 -0.85 -32.56 15.17
N PHE A 10 -0.07 -32.07 14.20
CA PHE A 10 -0.24 -30.71 13.68
C PHE A 10 -1.64 -30.53 13.07
N THR A 11 -2.40 -29.55 13.56
CA THR A 11 -3.71 -29.20 12.99
C THR A 11 -3.52 -28.54 11.63
N ARG A 12 -3.90 -29.24 10.56
CA ARG A 12 -3.94 -28.68 9.21
C ARG A 12 -5.24 -27.90 9.01
N LEU A 13 -5.12 -26.64 8.58
CA LEU A 13 -6.26 -25.90 8.06
C LEU A 13 -6.42 -26.24 6.58
N GLU A 14 -7.65 -26.52 6.15
CA GLU A 14 -7.94 -26.61 4.72
C GLU A 14 -7.70 -25.25 4.05
N PRO A 15 -7.28 -25.20 2.77
CA PRO A 15 -6.89 -23.96 2.06
C PRO A 15 -7.91 -22.82 2.13
N TYR A 16 -9.20 -23.14 2.26
CA TYR A 16 -10.30 -22.16 2.31
C TYR A 16 -10.92 -21.98 3.70
N SER A 17 -10.45 -22.73 4.70
CA SER A 17 -11.00 -22.71 6.07
C SER A 17 -10.45 -21.58 6.93
N TYR A 18 -9.32 -20.98 6.55
CA TYR A 18 -8.66 -19.91 7.31
C TYR A 18 -9.59 -18.70 7.55
N SER A 19 -10.40 -18.34 6.54
CA SER A 19 -11.40 -17.26 6.62
C SER A 19 -12.44 -17.47 7.73
N ARG A 20 -12.69 -18.73 8.11
CA ARG A 20 -13.67 -19.13 9.13
C ARG A 20 -13.07 -19.20 10.54
N THR A 21 -11.75 -19.11 10.67
CA THR A 21 -11.08 -19.20 11.97
C THR A 21 -11.40 -17.99 12.84
N LEU A 22 -11.45 -18.22 14.16
CA LEU A 22 -11.62 -17.14 15.14
C LEU A 22 -10.48 -16.12 15.05
N ALA A 23 -9.25 -16.58 14.79
CA ALA A 23 -8.09 -15.74 14.56
C ALA A 23 -8.35 -14.73 13.44
N GLN A 24 -8.83 -15.18 12.27
CA GLN A 24 -9.13 -14.29 11.15
C GLN A 24 -10.32 -13.35 11.45
N ARG A 25 -11.34 -13.82 12.17
CA ARG A 25 -12.50 -12.98 12.56
C ARG A 25 -12.10 -11.83 13.49
N LEU A 26 -11.12 -12.05 14.36
CA LEU A 26 -10.59 -11.02 15.27
C LEU A 26 -9.53 -10.14 14.61
N ALA A 27 -8.72 -10.70 13.71
CA ALA A 27 -7.61 -10.04 13.01
C ALA A 27 -8.04 -8.88 12.09
N GLY A 28 -9.29 -8.85 11.65
CA GLY A 28 -9.81 -7.82 10.75
C GLY A 28 -10.72 -6.80 11.44
N ARG A 29 -11.83 -6.49 10.75
CA ARG A 29 -12.74 -5.37 11.03
C ARG A 29 -13.38 -5.35 12.42
N ARG A 30 -13.41 -6.48 13.13
CA ARG A 30 -14.18 -6.60 14.39
C ARG A 30 -13.42 -6.13 15.62
N LEU A 31 -12.09 -6.25 15.65
CA LEU A 31 -11.30 -5.94 16.84
C LEU A 31 -10.00 -5.23 16.50
N VAL A 32 -9.12 -5.88 15.73
CA VAL A 32 -7.79 -5.35 15.45
C VAL A 32 -7.86 -4.04 14.66
N ASP A 33 -8.74 -3.94 13.67
CA ASP A 33 -8.85 -2.72 12.86
C ASP A 33 -9.38 -1.52 13.66
N PRO A 34 -10.46 -1.64 14.46
CA PRO A 34 -10.88 -0.58 15.39
C PRO A 34 -9.76 -0.14 16.35
N LEU A 35 -9.03 -1.09 16.94
CA LEU A 35 -7.92 -0.77 17.86
C LEU A 35 -6.79 -0.02 17.15
N ARG A 36 -6.48 -0.39 15.90
CA ARG A 36 -5.50 0.35 15.08
C ARG A 36 -5.99 1.74 14.72
N ASN A 37 -7.28 1.90 14.44
CA ASN A 37 -7.86 3.20 14.12
C ASN A 37 -7.76 4.19 15.29
N LEU A 38 -7.76 3.70 16.54
CA LEU A 38 -7.50 4.55 17.70
C LEU A 38 -6.14 5.24 17.62
N LEU A 39 -5.11 4.59 17.08
CA LEU A 39 -3.77 5.19 16.91
C LEU A 39 -3.81 6.37 15.93
N THR A 40 -4.58 6.25 14.86
CA THR A 40 -4.81 7.37 13.92
C THR A 40 -5.62 8.48 14.59
N ARG A 41 -6.70 8.13 15.31
CA ARG A 41 -7.53 9.11 16.04
C ARG A 41 -6.77 9.87 17.13
N PHE A 42 -5.81 9.22 17.78
CA PHE A 42 -4.93 9.85 18.77
C PHE A 42 -3.75 10.61 18.15
N GLY A 43 -3.68 10.71 16.82
CA GLY A 43 -2.62 11.45 16.12
C GLY A 43 -1.25 10.77 16.15
N LEU A 44 -1.16 9.52 16.63
CA LEU A 44 0.10 8.76 16.65
C LEU A 44 0.54 8.33 15.24
N ARG A 45 -0.34 8.45 14.25
CA ARG A 45 -0.07 8.23 12.83
C ARG A 45 -0.48 9.47 12.04
N HIS A 46 0.42 10.43 11.93
CA HIS A 46 0.23 11.69 11.20
C HIS A 46 0.55 11.55 9.71
N TYR A 47 0.08 10.47 9.09
CA TYR A 47 0.25 10.21 7.67
C TYR A 47 -0.91 9.38 7.14
N GLU A 48 -1.09 9.39 5.83
CA GLU A 48 -2.02 8.51 5.12
C GLU A 48 -1.26 7.70 4.08
N VAL A 49 -1.82 6.54 3.72
CA VAL A 49 -1.25 5.64 2.72
C VAL A 49 -2.33 5.28 1.71
N ARG A 50 -2.03 5.48 0.43
CA ARG A 50 -2.92 5.15 -0.69
C ARG A 50 -2.24 4.23 -1.67
N VAL A 51 -3.02 3.32 -2.26
CA VAL A 51 -2.64 2.59 -3.46
C VAL A 51 -3.36 3.23 -4.64
N ILE A 52 -2.59 3.73 -5.58
CA ILE A 52 -3.07 4.42 -6.76
C ILE A 52 -2.72 3.59 -7.98
N ARG A 53 -3.66 3.54 -8.93
CA ARG A 53 -3.41 2.97 -10.26
C ARG A 53 -3.70 4.03 -11.31
N ILE A 54 -2.77 4.17 -12.23
CA ILE A 54 -2.84 5.09 -13.36
C ILE A 54 -2.84 4.25 -14.63
N ARG A 55 -3.63 4.66 -15.62
CA ARG A 55 -3.65 4.09 -16.96
C ARG A 55 -3.35 5.17 -17.99
N TRP A 56 -2.60 4.82 -19.02
CA TRP A 56 -2.10 5.75 -20.03
C TRP A 56 -2.92 5.61 -21.30
N SER A 57 -3.47 6.72 -21.81
CA SER A 57 -4.35 6.70 -22.98
C SER A 57 -3.65 6.29 -24.29
N GLY A 58 -2.32 6.38 -24.35
CA GLY A 58 -1.52 5.96 -25.50
C GLY A 58 -1.31 4.44 -25.64
N GLY A 59 -1.85 3.63 -24.71
CA GLY A 59 -1.77 2.16 -24.80
C GLY A 59 -0.45 1.58 -24.31
N VAL A 60 0.52 2.41 -23.93
CA VAL A 60 1.77 2.04 -23.26
C VAL A 60 2.06 3.07 -22.17
N ARG A 61 2.69 2.65 -21.07
CA ARG A 61 3.16 3.54 -20.00
C ARG A 61 3.98 4.70 -20.56
N GLY A 62 3.67 5.91 -20.10
CA GLY A 62 4.36 7.14 -20.52
C GLY A 62 3.86 7.74 -21.83
N GLU A 63 2.95 7.08 -22.55
CA GLU A 63 2.37 7.60 -23.79
C GLU A 63 0.94 8.10 -23.58
N GLY A 64 0.67 9.32 -24.04
CA GLY A 64 -0.64 9.97 -23.87
C GLY A 64 -0.84 10.56 -22.49
N GLU A 65 -2.10 10.72 -22.10
CA GLU A 65 -2.50 11.35 -20.84
C GLU A 65 -2.74 10.28 -19.76
N PRO A 66 -2.27 10.50 -18.53
CA PRO A 66 -2.51 9.60 -17.40
C PRO A 66 -3.94 9.76 -16.85
N GLU A 67 -4.69 8.66 -16.81
CA GLU A 67 -6.03 8.52 -16.25
C GLU A 67 -6.00 7.75 -14.92
N LEU A 68 -6.79 8.18 -13.94
CA LEU A 68 -6.84 7.54 -12.62
C LEU A 68 -7.85 6.38 -12.62
N ASP A 69 -7.36 5.15 -12.66
CA ASP A 69 -8.19 3.94 -12.61
C ASP A 69 -8.58 3.55 -11.17
N MET A 70 -7.65 3.71 -10.22
CA MET A 70 -7.87 3.30 -8.82
C MET A 70 -7.24 4.29 -7.85
N ASN A 71 -7.97 4.60 -6.78
CA ASN A 71 -7.48 5.40 -5.66
C ASN A 71 -7.99 4.81 -4.34
N LEU A 72 -7.20 3.91 -3.75
CA LEU A 72 -7.56 3.16 -2.55
C LEU A 72 -6.85 3.73 -1.32
N LEU A 73 -7.60 4.34 -0.42
CA LEU A 73 -7.11 4.68 0.92
C LEU A 73 -7.02 3.41 1.79
N LEU A 74 -5.86 3.18 2.41
CA LEU A 74 -5.67 2.06 3.32
C LEU A 74 -6.10 2.42 4.73
N GLU A 75 -7.19 1.79 5.18
CA GLU A 75 -7.79 1.96 6.49
C GLU A 75 -7.89 0.62 7.24
N PRO A 76 -7.60 0.59 8.54
CA PRO A 76 -7.02 1.68 9.34
C PRO A 76 -5.60 1.99 8.86
N THR A 77 -5.14 3.23 9.08
CA THR A 77 -3.83 3.70 8.62
C THR A 77 -2.74 2.71 9.00
N PRO A 78 -1.99 2.12 8.06
CA PRO A 78 -1.01 1.10 8.40
C PRO A 78 0.18 1.69 9.18
N LYS A 79 1.01 0.83 9.77
CA LYS A 79 2.24 1.25 10.44
C LYS A 79 3.35 1.32 9.39
N ILE A 80 4.05 2.45 9.30
CA ILE A 80 5.30 2.51 8.53
C ILE A 80 6.45 2.13 9.47
N GLY A 81 7.25 1.14 9.06
CA GLY A 81 8.44 0.62 9.74
C GLY A 81 9.66 0.66 8.80
N GLY A 82 10.86 0.63 9.38
CA GLY A 82 12.13 0.79 8.67
C GLY A 82 13.12 1.56 9.54
N ALA A 83 14.43 1.35 9.31
CA ALA A 83 15.51 1.81 10.19
C ALA A 83 15.55 3.32 10.44
N SER A 84 14.85 4.15 9.66
CA SER A 84 14.33 5.44 10.13
C SER A 84 13.38 6.03 9.07
N LEU A 85 12.24 6.59 9.48
CA LEU A 85 11.54 7.57 8.63
C LEU A 85 12.45 8.77 8.28
N GLY A 86 13.49 8.99 9.10
CA GLY A 86 14.62 9.89 8.82
C GLY A 86 15.80 9.28 8.02
N ALA A 87 15.76 8.00 7.62
CA ALA A 87 16.69 7.40 6.67
C ALA A 87 16.25 7.60 5.21
N LEU A 88 15.05 8.17 4.99
CA LEU A 88 14.81 9.08 3.85
C LEU A 88 15.59 10.39 4.08
N ALA A 89 16.85 10.29 4.50
CA ALA A 89 17.75 11.42 4.60
C ALA A 89 18.04 11.84 3.17
N GLU A 90 17.86 13.13 2.89
CA GLU A 90 18.33 13.78 1.68
C GLU A 90 19.81 13.42 1.49
N SER A 91 20.09 12.46 0.61
CA SER A 91 21.45 12.21 0.17
C SER A 91 21.82 13.36 -0.77
N VAL A 92 22.40 14.42 -0.20
CA VAL A 92 22.98 15.53 -0.95
C VAL A 92 24.32 15.05 -1.54
N GLU A 93 24.26 14.20 -2.56
CA GLU A 93 25.38 14.03 -3.48
C GLU A 93 25.10 14.87 -4.73
N GLY A 94 26.15 15.51 -5.24
CA GLY A 94 26.06 16.67 -6.13
C GLY A 94 25.18 16.51 -7.37
N VAL A 95 24.43 17.59 -7.67
CA VAL A 95 23.61 17.80 -8.88
C VAL A 95 22.44 16.79 -9.02
N GLY A 96 21.47 16.93 -8.12
CA GLY A 96 20.18 16.23 -8.16
C GLY A 96 19.94 15.45 -6.87
N VAL A 97 18.99 15.89 -6.04
CA VAL A 97 18.63 15.18 -4.81
C VAL A 97 17.82 13.94 -5.20
N GLN A 98 18.40 12.76 -5.10
CA GLN A 98 17.69 11.49 -5.28
C GLN A 98 17.52 10.82 -3.92
N GLU A 99 16.29 10.81 -3.39
CA GLU A 99 15.94 10.06 -2.17
C GLU A 99 15.95 8.56 -2.50
N ILE A 100 17.05 7.84 -2.25
CA ILE A 100 17.10 6.37 -2.37
C ILE A 100 16.70 5.79 -1.02
N GLY A 101 15.61 5.01 -0.98
CA GLY A 101 15.17 4.39 0.27
C GLY A 101 14.09 3.33 0.10
N GLN A 102 14.13 2.34 0.99
CA GLN A 102 13.07 1.36 1.17
C GLN A 102 12.32 1.64 2.48
N ILE A 103 11.00 1.50 2.44
CA ILE A 103 10.15 1.53 3.63
C ILE A 103 9.36 0.24 3.73
N THR A 104 9.07 -0.19 4.95
CA THR A 104 8.20 -1.34 5.19
C THR A 104 6.85 -0.85 5.70
N VAL A 105 5.77 -1.15 5.00
CA VAL A 105 4.41 -0.87 5.46
C VAL A 105 3.85 -2.13 6.12
N GLU A 106 3.67 -2.08 7.43
CA GLU A 106 3.23 -3.19 8.27
C GLU A 106 1.79 -2.98 8.76
N ARG A 107 1.21 -4.07 9.28
CA ARG A 107 -0.09 -4.06 9.98
C ARG A 107 -1.23 -3.53 9.09
N ILE A 108 -1.13 -3.76 7.79
CA ILE A 108 -2.22 -3.49 6.85
C ILE A 108 -3.35 -4.47 7.15
N SER A 109 -4.61 -4.02 7.10
CA SER A 109 -5.75 -4.87 7.46
C SER A 109 -5.80 -6.14 6.60
N THR A 110 -6.15 -7.26 7.24
CA THR A 110 -6.40 -8.52 6.52
C THR A 110 -7.68 -8.48 5.67
N ALA A 111 -8.43 -7.39 5.70
CA ALA A 111 -9.60 -7.18 4.83
C ALA A 111 -9.22 -6.85 3.38
N TYR A 112 -7.95 -6.47 3.15
CA TYR A 112 -7.40 -6.29 1.80
C TYR A 112 -6.86 -7.61 1.27
N ASP A 113 -7.00 -7.83 -0.03
CA ASP A 113 -6.36 -8.92 -0.75
C ASP A 113 -5.01 -8.48 -1.31
N GLU A 114 -4.11 -9.44 -1.52
CA GLU A 114 -2.78 -9.20 -2.11
C GLU A 114 -2.88 -8.43 -3.44
N ARG A 115 -3.88 -8.75 -4.27
CA ARG A 115 -4.12 -8.11 -5.56
C ARG A 115 -4.32 -6.60 -5.42
N TYR A 116 -5.16 -6.18 -4.47
CA TYR A 116 -5.40 -4.77 -4.19
C TYR A 116 -4.13 -4.07 -3.69
N LEU A 117 -3.33 -4.73 -2.85
CA LEU A 117 -2.05 -4.19 -2.37
C LEU A 117 -1.02 -4.06 -3.49
N ARG A 118 -1.14 -4.85 -4.55
CA ARG A 118 -0.33 -4.75 -5.77
C ARG A 118 -0.91 -3.78 -6.80
N GLY A 119 -2.08 -3.20 -6.54
CA GLY A 119 -2.79 -2.30 -7.46
C GLY A 119 -3.48 -2.98 -8.65
N LEU A 120 -3.71 -4.29 -8.57
CA LEU A 120 -4.43 -5.06 -9.59
C LEU A 120 -5.94 -4.90 -9.41
N LEU A 121 -6.67 -4.79 -10.53
CA LEU A 121 -8.12 -4.77 -10.53
C LEU A 121 -8.70 -6.20 -10.39
N PRO A 122 -9.99 -6.35 -10.03
CA PRO A 122 -10.63 -7.66 -9.96
C PRO A 122 -10.53 -8.42 -11.29
N GLY A 123 -9.99 -9.64 -11.26
CA GLY A 123 -9.83 -10.50 -12.44
C GLY A 123 -8.49 -10.35 -13.17
N GLU A 124 -7.64 -9.40 -12.75
CA GLU A 124 -6.29 -9.27 -13.31
C GLU A 124 -5.26 -10.04 -12.48
N ASP A 125 -4.37 -10.74 -13.19
CA ASP A 125 -3.22 -11.42 -12.59
C ASP A 125 -1.90 -10.64 -12.79
N ARG A 126 -1.88 -9.66 -13.69
CA ARG A 126 -0.73 -8.79 -13.98
C ARG A 126 -1.21 -7.42 -14.46
N HIS A 127 -0.35 -6.41 -14.27
CA HIS A 127 -0.59 -5.07 -14.81
C HIS A 127 -0.58 -5.08 -16.34
N PRO A 128 -1.58 -4.46 -16.98
CA PRO A 128 -1.52 -4.11 -18.40
C PRO A 128 -0.29 -3.24 -18.75
N GLN A 129 0.09 -3.22 -20.04
CA GLN A 129 1.23 -2.43 -20.52
C GLN A 129 1.01 -0.93 -20.45
N ASP A 130 -0.25 -0.50 -20.45
CA ASP A 130 -0.72 0.87 -20.32
C ASP A 130 -1.01 1.25 -18.85
N ALA A 131 -0.84 0.35 -17.89
CA ALA A 131 -1.20 0.61 -16.49
C ALA A 131 0.00 0.48 -15.55
N GLU A 132 0.04 1.35 -14.56
CA GLU A 132 1.01 1.31 -13.46
C GLU A 132 0.33 1.51 -12.11
N ALA A 133 0.88 0.89 -11.07
CA ALA A 133 0.41 1.05 -9.71
C ALA A 133 1.51 1.62 -8.82
N LEU A 134 1.13 2.61 -8.02
CA LEU A 134 2.00 3.38 -7.15
C LEU A 134 1.41 3.40 -5.74
N TRP A 135 2.27 3.42 -4.75
CA TRP A 135 1.90 3.70 -3.37
C TRP A 135 2.23 5.16 -3.06
N GLU A 136 1.24 5.91 -2.58
CA GLU A 136 1.43 7.30 -2.14
C GLU A 136 1.32 7.37 -0.61
N VAL A 137 2.33 7.98 0.02
CA VAL A 137 2.33 8.30 1.44
C VAL A 137 2.33 9.81 1.61
N THR A 138 1.31 10.36 2.28
CA THR A 138 1.28 11.79 2.62
C THR A 138 1.53 11.96 4.11
N PHE A 139 2.53 12.75 4.48
CA PHE A 139 2.88 13.10 5.86
C PHE A 139 2.28 14.47 6.21
N PHE A 140 1.61 14.55 7.37
CA PHE A 140 0.90 15.75 7.85
C PHE A 140 1.58 16.43 9.06
N GLY A 141 2.82 16.03 9.39
CA GLY A 141 3.55 16.52 10.57
C GLY A 141 4.32 17.83 10.39
N SER A 142 4.34 18.41 9.19
CA SER A 142 5.07 19.62 8.82
C SER A 142 4.13 20.75 8.41
N ALA A 143 4.67 21.98 8.28
CA ALA A 143 3.91 23.17 7.88
C ALA A 143 3.11 22.99 6.56
N ALA A 144 3.59 22.13 5.67
CA ALA A 144 2.88 21.66 4.49
C ALA A 144 2.89 20.12 4.44
N PRO A 145 1.83 19.47 3.94
CA PRO A 145 1.83 18.04 3.73
C PRO A 145 2.89 17.63 2.70
N VAL A 146 3.70 16.61 3.04
CA VAL A 146 4.74 16.08 2.13
C VAL A 146 4.26 14.75 1.58
N ARG A 147 4.21 14.62 0.25
CA ARG A 147 3.79 13.39 -0.43
C ARG A 147 5.00 12.70 -1.03
N ARG A 148 5.08 11.38 -0.87
CA ARG A 148 6.12 10.53 -1.45
C ARG A 148 5.52 9.35 -2.19
N ARG A 149 6.12 8.98 -3.32
CA ARG A 149 5.70 7.85 -4.17
C ARG A 149 6.62 6.66 -4.05
N PHE A 150 6.04 5.48 -4.05
CA PHE A 150 6.77 4.23 -3.92
C PHE A 150 6.23 3.14 -4.85
N ASN A 151 7.12 2.28 -5.30
CA ASN A 151 6.81 1.03 -5.99
C ASN A 151 6.83 -0.13 -4.99
N VAL A 152 6.08 -1.18 -5.30
CA VAL A 152 6.10 -2.42 -4.52
C VAL A 152 7.38 -3.19 -4.85
N ALA A 153 8.32 -3.27 -3.89
CA ALA A 153 9.60 -3.93 -4.07
C ALA A 153 9.50 -5.45 -3.95
N THR A 154 8.58 -5.95 -3.11
CA THR A 154 8.37 -7.39 -2.88
C THR A 154 6.91 -7.76 -2.87
N VAL A 155 6.61 -9.03 -3.14
CA VAL A 155 5.25 -9.57 -2.98
C VAL A 155 4.76 -9.32 -1.53
N PRO A 156 3.53 -8.82 -1.34
CA PRO A 156 2.97 -8.62 -0.01
C PRO A 156 3.00 -9.89 0.86
N GLY A 157 3.63 -9.81 2.03
CA GLY A 157 3.69 -10.89 3.00
C GLY A 157 2.48 -10.88 3.93
N ARG A 158 1.85 -12.05 4.14
CA ARG A 158 0.73 -12.20 5.08
C ARG A 158 1.22 -12.69 6.44
N HIS A 159 0.88 -11.95 7.50
CA HIS A 159 1.10 -12.34 8.89
C HIS A 159 -0.23 -12.49 9.64
N THR A 160 -0.17 -12.99 10.87
CA THR A 160 -1.33 -13.36 11.70
C THR A 160 -2.39 -12.26 11.79
N PHE A 161 -1.97 -11.00 11.87
CA PHE A 161 -2.88 -9.86 12.06
C PHE A 161 -2.82 -8.83 10.93
N GLY A 162 -2.25 -9.13 9.79
CA GLY A 162 -2.19 -8.15 8.71
C GLY A 162 -1.17 -8.47 7.63
N TRP A 163 -1.13 -7.60 6.63
CA TRP A 163 -0.12 -7.64 5.59
C TRP A 163 1.07 -6.76 5.94
N THR A 164 2.21 -7.15 5.37
CA THR A 164 3.45 -6.39 5.32
C THR A 164 3.85 -6.25 3.86
N VAL A 165 4.19 -5.03 3.43
CA VAL A 165 4.66 -4.74 2.07
C VAL A 165 5.96 -3.95 2.17
N VAL A 166 6.99 -4.38 1.44
CA VAL A 166 8.20 -3.59 1.28
C VAL A 166 8.04 -2.72 0.04
N LEU A 167 8.29 -1.43 0.22
CA LEU A 167 8.17 -0.41 -0.80
C LEU A 167 9.53 0.22 -1.06
N GLU A 168 9.82 0.52 -2.32
CA GLU A 168 11.01 1.28 -2.74
C GLU A 168 10.59 2.62 -3.33
N ARG A 169 11.40 3.66 -3.19
CA ARG A 169 11.09 4.96 -3.76
C ARG A 169 10.88 4.83 -5.27
N ALA A 170 9.76 5.37 -5.77
CA ALA A 170 9.51 5.44 -7.20
C ALA A 170 10.32 6.58 -7.82
N ASP A 171 10.96 6.32 -8.96
CA ASP A 171 11.62 7.34 -9.76
C ASP A 171 10.61 8.32 -10.35
N GLY A 172 10.92 9.63 -10.31
CA GLY A 172 10.07 10.69 -10.84
C GLY A 172 9.70 11.74 -9.79
N ALA A 173 9.19 12.90 -10.26
CA ALA A 173 8.81 14.00 -9.39
C ALA A 173 7.65 13.61 -8.47
N ASP A 174 7.76 13.98 -7.18
CA ASP A 174 6.62 13.97 -6.29
C ASP A 174 5.60 14.99 -6.78
N ARG A 175 4.33 14.56 -6.82
CA ARG A 175 3.26 15.43 -7.27
C ARG A 175 3.05 16.55 -6.24
N ASP A 176 3.06 17.81 -6.70
CA ASP A 176 2.94 18.98 -5.83
C ASP A 176 1.65 18.86 -4.96
N PRO A 177 1.74 19.00 -3.63
CA PRO A 177 0.57 19.03 -2.75
C PRO A 177 -0.47 20.11 -3.12
N ARG A 178 -0.09 21.13 -3.91
CA ARG A 178 -1.01 22.16 -4.45
C ARG A 178 -1.79 21.72 -5.69
N THR A 179 -1.41 20.64 -6.36
CA THR A 179 -2.18 20.12 -7.49
C THR A 179 -3.34 19.27 -6.96
N ARG A 180 -4.33 19.96 -6.39
CA ARG A 180 -5.64 19.39 -6.04
C ARG A 180 -6.41 18.88 -7.26
N ASP A 181 -5.99 19.26 -8.46
CA ASP A 181 -6.66 18.90 -9.70
C ASP A 181 -5.61 18.35 -10.70
N LEU A 182 -5.46 17.01 -10.79
CA LEU A 182 -5.58 16.51 -12.16
C LEU A 182 -7.05 16.74 -12.41
N ALA A 183 -7.35 17.62 -13.35
CA ALA A 183 -8.60 17.58 -14.06
C ALA A 183 -8.81 16.11 -14.45
N LEU A 184 -9.57 15.41 -13.61
CA LEU A 184 -10.26 14.19 -14.00
C LEU A 184 -11.11 14.69 -15.15
N SER A 185 -10.63 14.45 -16.38
CA SER A 185 -11.46 14.58 -17.56
C SER A 185 -12.76 13.89 -17.20
N LYS A 186 -13.82 14.70 -17.18
CA LYS A 186 -15.17 14.30 -16.79
C LYS A 186 -15.47 12.90 -17.36
N PRO A 187 -16.25 12.05 -16.67
CA PRO A 187 -16.86 10.95 -17.39
C PRO A 187 -17.60 11.58 -18.58
N THR A 188 -17.20 11.22 -19.79
CA THR A 188 -18.04 11.43 -20.97
C THR A 188 -19.27 10.57 -20.74
N GLU A 189 -20.28 11.12 -20.08
CA GLU A 189 -21.66 10.71 -20.28
C GLU A 189 -21.95 10.96 -21.77
N ASP A 190 -21.73 9.93 -22.58
CA ASP A 190 -22.44 9.71 -23.83
C ASP A 190 -22.12 8.30 -24.32
N ARG A 191 -23.02 7.36 -23.97
CA ARG A 191 -23.49 6.24 -24.81
C ARG A 191 -24.39 5.31 -23.98
N LEU A 192 -25.65 5.70 -23.80
CA LEU A 192 -26.84 5.06 -24.38
C LEU A 192 -28.11 5.69 -23.82
#